data_AF-X1MZ33-F1
#
_entry.id   AF-X1MZ33-F1
#
_cell.length_a   1.000
_cell.length_b   1.000
_cell.length_c   1.000
_cell.angle_alpha   90.00
_cell.angle_beta   90.00
_cell.angle_gamma   90.00
#
_symmetry.space_group_name_H-M   'P 1'
#
loop_
_entity.id
_entity.type
_entity.pdbx_description
1 polymer ?
#
loop_
_entity_poly.entity_id
_entity_poly.type
_entity_poly.pdbx_seq_one_letter_code
_entity_poly.pdbx_strand_id
1 'polypeptide(L)'
;NKNKKFHMYQEEVMVPIGDWAKTRLKNLSETDKIRDESKVGSGFGKNISNWLDRNKAYPTNVLHLATECNNKNHSAAFPEGLPEWFIKLFTKEGDIVLDPFMGSGTTNLVAKRMKRNSIGIEIAPEYYEMVRSRIEPVELYLFEPGVKYEKT
;
A
#
# COMPACT_ATOMS: atom_id res chain seq x y z
N ASN A 1 -21.56 -6.52 -18.62
CA ASN A 1 -21.03 -5.83 -17.42
C ASN A 1 -19.55 -5.46 -17.63
N LYS A 2 -19.25 -4.42 -18.43
CA LYS A 2 -17.87 -4.02 -18.79
C LYS A 2 -17.69 -2.53 -18.52
N ASN A 3 -17.75 -2.14 -17.26
CA ASN A 3 -17.32 -0.80 -16.90
C ASN A 3 -15.79 -0.73 -17.02
N LYS A 4 -15.28 0.12 -17.92
CA LYS A 4 -13.84 0.31 -18.13
C LYS A 4 -13.21 1.27 -17.12
N LYS A 5 -14.02 1.89 -16.27
CA LYS A 5 -13.55 2.78 -15.20
C LYS A 5 -13.29 1.94 -13.96
N PHE A 6 -12.02 1.77 -13.61
CA PHE A 6 -11.59 1.25 -12.31
C PHE A 6 -11.14 2.42 -11.42
N HIS A 7 -11.23 2.24 -10.12
CA HIS A 7 -10.78 3.22 -9.15
C HIS A 7 -9.27 3.08 -8.92
N MET A 8 -8.55 4.20 -8.91
CA MET A 8 -7.11 4.26 -8.64
C MET A 8 -6.82 5.52 -7.83
N TYR A 9 -6.59 5.36 -6.54
CA TYR A 9 -6.36 6.44 -5.58
C TYR A 9 -4.87 6.80 -5.55
N GLN A 10 -4.39 7.42 -6.61
CA GLN A 10 -2.96 7.64 -6.81
C GLN A 10 -2.35 8.55 -5.73
N GLU A 11 -3.14 9.50 -5.24
CA GLU A 11 -2.81 10.42 -4.14
C GLU A 11 -2.37 9.73 -2.85
N GLU A 12 -2.88 8.52 -2.58
CA GLU A 12 -2.57 7.71 -1.38
C GLU A 12 -1.16 7.11 -1.44
N VAL A 13 -0.57 7.01 -2.64
CA VAL A 13 0.76 6.42 -2.86
C VAL A 13 1.78 7.41 -3.43
N MET A 14 1.40 8.68 -3.58
CA MET A 14 2.34 9.73 -4.02
C MET A 14 3.45 9.95 -2.99
N VAL A 15 4.67 10.11 -3.49
CA VAL A 15 5.88 10.34 -2.68
C VAL A 15 6.17 11.83 -2.56
N PRO A 16 6.71 12.31 -1.43
CA PRO A 16 7.13 13.69 -1.30
C PRO A 16 8.25 13.99 -2.30
N ILE A 17 8.24 15.20 -2.85
CA ILE A 17 9.34 15.67 -3.68
C ILE A 17 10.58 15.83 -2.81
N GLY A 18 11.72 15.30 -3.27
CA GLY A 18 12.97 15.34 -2.54
C GLY A 18 13.57 16.74 -2.42
N ASP A 19 14.52 16.91 -1.50
CA ASP A 19 15.15 18.21 -1.21
C ASP A 19 15.87 18.85 -2.41
N TRP A 20 16.25 18.05 -3.41
CA TRP A 20 16.82 18.54 -4.66
C TRP A 20 15.92 19.60 -5.32
N ALA A 21 14.61 19.52 -5.16
CA ALA A 21 13.67 20.46 -5.76
C ALA A 21 13.82 21.86 -5.19
N LYS A 22 14.10 22.01 -3.89
CA LYS A 22 14.35 23.31 -3.26
C LYS A 22 15.52 24.03 -3.92
N THR A 23 16.56 23.28 -4.29
CA THR A 23 17.76 23.83 -4.93
C THR A 23 17.53 24.08 -6.42
N ARG A 24 16.92 23.12 -7.14
CA ARG A 24 16.70 23.21 -8.59
C ARG A 24 15.64 24.24 -8.98
N LEU A 25 14.57 24.36 -8.20
CA LEU A 25 13.45 25.27 -8.48
C LEU A 25 13.71 26.71 -8.02
N LYS A 26 14.72 26.93 -7.16
CA LYS A 26 15.13 28.29 -6.75
C LYS A 26 15.83 29.06 -7.87
N ASN A 27 16.58 28.36 -8.72
CA ASN A 27 17.40 28.95 -9.77
C ASN A 27 16.84 28.58 -11.16
N LEU A 28 15.63 29.05 -11.48
CA LEU A 28 15.00 28.80 -12.79
C LEU A 28 15.48 29.82 -13.83
N SER A 29 15.88 29.32 -15.00
CA SER A 29 16.17 30.14 -16.17
C SER A 29 14.89 30.59 -16.88
N GLU A 30 14.97 31.58 -17.78
CA GLU A 30 13.81 31.98 -18.60
C GLU A 30 13.32 30.82 -19.48
N THR A 31 14.21 29.93 -19.92
CA THR A 31 13.84 28.72 -20.66
C THR A 31 13.06 27.71 -19.80
N ASP A 32 13.33 27.64 -18.49
CA ASP A 32 12.62 26.74 -17.59
C ASP A 32 11.16 27.18 -17.34
N LYS A 33 10.83 28.45 -17.61
CA LYS A 33 9.48 29.04 -17.46
C LYS A 33 8.58 28.81 -18.68
N ILE A 34 9.14 28.36 -19.80
CA ILE A 34 8.41 28.07 -21.04
C ILE A 34 8.39 26.58 -21.32
N ARG A 35 7.51 26.14 -22.22
CA ARG A 35 7.50 24.75 -22.69
C ARG A 35 8.68 24.56 -23.65
N ASP A 36 9.65 23.76 -23.22
CA ASP A 36 10.78 23.32 -24.02
C ASP A 36 10.44 21.97 -24.68
N GLU A 37 10.31 21.95 -26.00
CA GLU A 37 9.96 20.76 -26.76
C GLU A 37 11.18 19.87 -27.04
N SER A 38 10.94 18.55 -27.07
CA SER A 38 11.99 17.58 -27.39
C SER A 38 12.56 17.79 -28.79
N LYS A 39 13.89 17.86 -28.90
CA LYS A 39 14.62 18.01 -30.17
C LYS A 39 14.38 16.87 -31.17
N VAL A 40 13.90 15.72 -30.71
CA VAL A 40 13.59 14.57 -31.58
C VAL A 40 12.15 14.58 -32.11
N GLY A 41 11.38 15.66 -31.89
CA GLY A 41 10.05 15.82 -32.48
C GLY A 41 8.98 14.87 -31.90
N SER A 42 9.21 14.33 -30.70
CA SER A 42 8.33 13.33 -30.09
C SER A 42 7.01 13.89 -29.54
N GLY A 43 6.77 15.21 -29.66
CA GLY A 43 5.64 15.90 -29.05
C GLY A 43 5.70 16.01 -27.52
N PHE A 44 6.71 15.42 -26.89
CA PHE A 44 6.97 15.57 -25.47
C PHE A 44 7.71 16.88 -25.21
N GLY A 45 7.10 17.76 -24.42
CA GLY A 45 7.71 19.00 -23.96
C GLY A 45 7.69 19.07 -22.44
N LYS A 46 8.70 19.72 -21.87
CA LYS A 46 8.81 19.96 -20.42
C LYS A 46 8.58 21.43 -20.13
N ASN A 47 7.83 21.71 -19.07
CA ASN A 47 7.78 23.03 -18.46
C ASN A 47 8.06 22.84 -16.97
N ILE A 48 9.16 23.41 -16.50
CA ILE A 48 9.68 23.16 -15.15
C ILE A 48 8.96 24.05 -14.13
N SER A 49 8.41 25.21 -14.53
CA SER A 49 7.63 26.05 -13.61
C SER A 49 6.38 25.36 -13.07
N ASN A 50 5.83 24.36 -13.79
CA ASN A 50 4.70 23.55 -13.34
C ASN A 50 4.99 22.67 -12.10
N TRP A 51 6.26 22.62 -11.67
CA TRP A 51 6.70 21.89 -10.48
C TRP A 51 6.86 22.78 -9.25
N LEU A 52 6.77 24.11 -9.38
CA LEU A 52 6.97 25.06 -8.27
C LEU A 52 6.04 24.81 -7.09
N ASP A 53 4.77 24.55 -7.36
CA ASP A 53 3.74 24.39 -6.33
C ASP A 53 3.49 22.92 -5.95
N ARG A 54 4.33 21.98 -6.45
CA ARG A 54 4.15 20.54 -6.18
C ARG A 54 4.92 20.12 -4.95
N ASN A 55 4.23 19.47 -4.03
CA ASN A 55 4.84 18.87 -2.84
C ASN A 55 5.04 17.35 -2.97
N LYS A 56 4.32 16.71 -3.89
CA LYS A 56 4.36 15.26 -4.12
C LYS A 56 4.48 14.92 -5.60
N ALA A 57 5.03 13.75 -5.89
CA ALA A 57 5.14 13.17 -7.22
C ALA A 57 4.56 11.75 -7.24
N TYR A 58 4.19 11.27 -8.43
CA TYR A 58 3.84 9.86 -8.59
C TYR A 58 5.05 8.98 -8.29
N PRO A 59 4.84 7.83 -7.60
CA PRO A 59 5.91 6.88 -7.37
C PRO A 59 6.40 6.30 -8.71
N THR A 60 7.64 5.80 -8.72
CA THR A 60 8.13 5.03 -9.87
C THR A 60 7.43 3.68 -9.94
N ASN A 61 7.64 2.94 -11.04
CA ASN A 61 7.18 1.56 -11.18
C ASN A 61 8.08 0.54 -10.44
N VAL A 62 9.11 1.00 -9.72
CA VAL A 62 10.00 0.17 -8.90
C VAL A 62 9.77 0.50 -7.43
N LEU A 63 9.26 -0.48 -6.68
CA LEU A 63 9.06 -0.36 -5.24
C LEU A 63 10.27 -0.92 -4.50
N HIS A 64 10.95 -0.07 -3.73
CA HIS A 64 12.07 -0.46 -2.89
C HIS A 64 11.55 -0.86 -1.50
N LEU A 65 11.43 -2.17 -1.26
CA LEU A 65 10.94 -2.72 0.00
C LEU A 65 12.01 -3.67 0.56
N ALA A 66 12.25 -3.60 1.87
CA ALA A 66 13.09 -4.58 2.54
C ALA A 66 12.41 -5.97 2.50
N THR A 67 13.19 -7.02 2.31
CA THR A 67 12.66 -8.39 2.37
C THR A 67 12.35 -8.77 3.81
N GLU A 68 11.23 -9.44 4.04
CA GLU A 68 10.95 -10.05 5.34
C GLU A 68 11.77 -11.33 5.48
N CYS A 69 12.83 -11.28 6.28
CA CYS A 69 13.66 -12.45 6.58
C CYS A 69 13.21 -13.20 7.83
N ASN A 70 12.05 -12.85 8.40
CA ASN A 70 11.64 -13.44 9.66
C ASN A 70 11.16 -14.88 9.42
N ASN A 71 11.86 -15.84 10.03
CA ASN A 71 11.70 -17.31 9.97
C ASN A 71 10.30 -17.79 10.44
N LYS A 72 9.22 -17.35 9.81
CA LYS A 72 7.84 -17.74 10.16
C LYS A 72 7.41 -19.01 9.43
N ASN A 73 8.09 -20.15 9.56
CA ASN A 73 7.64 -21.48 9.04
C ASN A 73 7.07 -21.50 7.59
N HIS A 74 7.37 -20.49 6.78
CA HIS A 74 6.81 -20.27 5.45
C HIS A 74 7.90 -19.60 4.62
N SER A 75 8.40 -20.32 3.63
CA SER A 75 9.62 -19.97 2.90
C SER A 75 9.48 -18.78 1.95
N ALA A 76 8.27 -18.23 1.76
CA ALA A 76 7.95 -17.33 0.65
C ALA A 76 6.99 -16.19 1.04
N ALA A 77 7.03 -15.71 2.28
CA ALA A 77 6.24 -14.55 2.69
C ALA A 77 6.84 -13.26 2.10
N PHE A 78 6.00 -12.42 1.47
CA PHE A 78 6.39 -11.09 0.99
C PHE A 78 6.27 -10.03 2.10
N PRO A 79 6.98 -8.88 1.98
CA PRO A 79 6.88 -7.79 2.94
C PRO A 79 5.51 -7.16 3.00
N GLU A 80 5.07 -6.79 4.21
CA GLU A 80 3.76 -6.15 4.45
C GLU A 80 3.59 -4.84 3.69
N GLY A 81 4.69 -4.14 3.40
CA GLY A 81 4.67 -2.91 2.59
C GLY A 81 4.19 -3.14 1.15
N LEU A 82 4.32 -4.36 0.61
CA LEU A 82 3.90 -4.69 -0.74
C LEU A 82 2.36 -4.68 -0.88
N PRO A 83 1.58 -5.51 -0.17
CA PRO A 83 0.13 -5.46 -0.23
C PRO A 83 -0.40 -4.11 0.27
N GLU A 84 0.25 -3.48 1.26
CA GLU A 84 -0.19 -2.17 1.77
C GLU A 84 -0.23 -1.12 0.65
N TRP A 85 0.81 -1.08 -0.18
CA TRP A 85 0.89 -0.14 -1.30
C TRP A 85 -0.26 -0.35 -2.31
N PHE A 86 -0.55 -1.59 -2.68
CA PHE A 86 -1.64 -1.91 -3.62
C PHE A 86 -3.03 -1.71 -3.02
N ILE A 87 -3.22 -2.04 -1.74
CA ILE A 87 -4.49 -1.82 -1.03
C ILE A 87 -4.80 -0.32 -0.97
N LYS A 88 -3.80 0.54 -0.67
CA LYS A 88 -3.96 2.00 -0.73
C LYS A 88 -4.38 2.48 -2.12
N LEU A 89 -3.72 1.96 -3.15
CA LEU A 89 -3.92 2.39 -4.53
C LEU A 89 -5.30 2.01 -5.09
N PHE A 90 -5.84 0.84 -4.73
CA PHE A 90 -7.03 0.30 -5.39
C PHE A 90 -8.27 0.17 -4.50
N THR A 91 -8.19 0.47 -3.20
CA THR A 91 -9.31 0.27 -2.26
C THR A 91 -9.47 1.41 -1.25
N LYS A 92 -10.69 1.57 -0.73
CA LYS A 92 -11.04 2.41 0.44
C LYS A 92 -11.35 1.56 1.67
N GLU A 93 -11.42 2.21 2.83
CA GLU A 93 -11.90 1.55 4.04
C GLU A 93 -13.29 0.92 3.78
N GLY A 94 -13.49 -0.30 4.27
CA GLY A 94 -14.70 -1.09 4.05
C GLY A 94 -14.73 -1.92 2.75
N ASP A 95 -13.86 -1.65 1.77
CA ASP A 95 -13.76 -2.47 0.56
C ASP A 95 -13.27 -3.89 0.86
N ILE A 96 -13.47 -4.79 -0.09
CA ILE A 96 -13.07 -6.21 0.01
C ILE A 96 -11.80 -6.45 -0.80
N VAL A 97 -10.79 -7.03 -0.16
CA VAL A 97 -9.56 -7.52 -0.80
C VAL A 97 -9.62 -9.04 -0.93
N LEU A 98 -9.48 -9.56 -2.15
CA LEU A 98 -9.40 -11.00 -2.41
C LEU A 98 -7.95 -11.42 -2.64
N ASP A 99 -7.48 -12.39 -1.87
CA ASP A 99 -6.23 -13.10 -2.10
C ASP A 99 -6.51 -14.60 -2.36
N PRO A 100 -6.44 -15.06 -3.62
CA PRO A 100 -6.73 -16.45 -3.95
C PRO A 100 -5.62 -17.43 -3.54
N PHE A 101 -4.45 -16.93 -3.14
CA PHE A 101 -3.28 -17.72 -2.74
C PHE A 101 -2.64 -17.11 -1.49
N MET A 102 -3.41 -17.04 -0.41
CA MET A 102 -3.06 -16.19 0.73
C MET A 102 -1.76 -16.61 1.44
N GLY A 103 -1.36 -17.88 1.34
CA GLY A 103 -0.15 -18.40 1.98
C GLY A 103 -0.10 -18.03 3.47
N SER A 104 0.90 -17.25 3.86
CA SER A 104 1.06 -16.78 5.24
C SER A 104 0.03 -15.75 5.73
N GLY A 105 -0.91 -15.34 4.86
CA GLY A 105 -2.02 -14.42 5.15
C GLY A 105 -1.61 -12.95 5.22
N THR A 106 -0.44 -12.58 4.66
CA THR A 106 0.09 -11.20 4.75
C THR A 106 -0.90 -10.18 4.18
N THR A 107 -1.51 -10.46 3.02
CA THR A 107 -2.53 -9.59 2.41
C THR A 107 -3.73 -9.38 3.35
N ASN A 108 -4.25 -10.46 3.93
CA ASN A 108 -5.44 -10.40 4.80
C ASN A 108 -5.17 -9.65 6.10
N LEU A 109 -3.99 -9.85 6.70
CA LEU A 109 -3.57 -9.13 7.90
C LEU A 109 -3.42 -7.62 7.64
N VAL A 110 -2.78 -7.25 6.54
CA VAL A 110 -2.63 -5.85 6.14
C VAL A 110 -3.98 -5.22 5.80
N ALA A 111 -4.84 -5.92 5.06
CA ALA A 111 -6.20 -5.48 4.75
C ALA A 111 -7.00 -5.22 6.03
N LYS A 112 -6.97 -6.14 7.00
CA LYS A 112 -7.63 -5.99 8.31
C LYS A 112 -7.09 -4.76 9.07
N ARG A 113 -5.76 -4.60 9.15
CA ARG A 113 -5.11 -3.43 9.78
C ARG A 113 -5.57 -2.12 9.14
N MET A 114 -5.73 -2.13 7.82
CA MET A 114 -6.20 -0.99 7.03
C MET A 114 -7.72 -0.84 7.02
N LYS A 115 -8.47 -1.58 7.86
CA LYS A 115 -9.95 -1.54 7.92
C LYS A 115 -10.62 -1.89 6.59
N ARG A 116 -10.03 -2.80 5.82
CA ARG A 116 -10.66 -3.45 4.68
C ARG A 116 -11.16 -4.83 5.11
N ASN A 117 -12.24 -5.27 4.49
CA ASN A 117 -12.64 -6.67 4.53
C ASN A 117 -11.66 -7.48 3.67
N SER A 118 -11.46 -8.76 3.99
CA SER A 118 -10.62 -9.63 3.15
C SER A 118 -11.17 -11.03 3.03
N ILE A 119 -10.91 -11.65 1.89
CA ILE A 119 -11.20 -13.05 1.59
C ILE A 119 -9.87 -13.68 1.18
N GLY A 120 -9.43 -14.68 1.92
CA GLY A 120 -8.22 -15.45 1.63
C GLY A 120 -8.57 -16.89 1.27
N ILE A 121 -7.96 -17.44 0.23
CA ILE A 121 -8.07 -18.84 -0.16
C ILE A 121 -6.69 -19.48 -0.05
N GLU A 122 -6.61 -20.63 0.59
CA GLU A 122 -5.39 -21.42 0.75
C GLU A 122 -5.73 -22.90 0.67
N ILE A 123 -4.88 -23.68 0.00
CA ILE A 123 -5.05 -25.12 -0.16
C ILE A 123 -4.38 -25.90 0.98
N ALA A 124 -3.27 -25.37 1.53
CA ALA A 124 -2.53 -25.98 2.60
C ALA A 124 -3.23 -25.75 3.97
N PRO A 125 -3.74 -26.79 4.64
CA PRO A 125 -4.46 -26.63 5.89
C PRO A 125 -3.62 -25.97 7.00
N GLU A 126 -2.30 -26.24 7.04
CA GLU A 126 -1.42 -25.66 8.06
C GLU A 126 -1.37 -24.12 7.98
N TYR A 127 -1.32 -23.57 6.76
CA TYR A 127 -1.31 -22.13 6.54
C TYR A 127 -2.68 -21.52 6.78
N TYR A 128 -3.75 -22.20 6.38
CA TYR A 128 -5.11 -21.77 6.71
C TYR A 128 -5.32 -21.64 8.23
N GLU A 129 -4.95 -22.65 9.01
CA GLU A 129 -5.09 -22.64 10.47
C GLU A 129 -4.22 -21.57 11.14
N MET A 130 -2.99 -21.38 10.65
CA MET A 130 -2.11 -20.31 11.10
C MET A 130 -2.73 -18.92 10.84
N VAL A 131 -3.32 -18.69 9.66
CA VAL A 131 -3.92 -17.40 9.32
C VAL A 131 -5.22 -17.19 10.10
N ARG A 132 -6.05 -18.23 10.24
CA ARG A 132 -7.30 -18.20 11.00
C ARG A 132 -7.06 -17.74 12.44
N SER A 133 -6.11 -18.38 13.14
CA SER A 133 -5.77 -18.00 14.52
C SER A 133 -5.25 -16.57 14.68
N ARG A 134 -4.68 -15.95 13.63
CA ARG A 134 -4.24 -14.55 13.65
C ARG A 134 -5.35 -13.55 13.31
N ILE A 135 -6.30 -13.95 12.48
CA ILE A 135 -7.38 -13.09 11.97
C ILE A 135 -8.64 -13.18 12.82
N GLU A 136 -8.81 -14.25 13.59
CA GLU A 136 -9.95 -14.39 14.48
C GLU A 136 -10.13 -13.15 15.35
N PRO A 137 -11.38 -12.70 15.52
CA PRO A 137 -11.67 -11.56 16.37
C PRO A 137 -11.17 -11.87 17.78
N VAL A 138 -10.31 -11.01 18.32
CA VAL A 138 -10.10 -10.97 19.77
C VAL A 138 -11.48 -10.75 20.37
N GLU A 139 -11.95 -11.65 21.22
CA GLU A 139 -13.18 -11.43 21.97
C GLU A 139 -13.06 -10.09 22.70
N LEU A 140 -13.81 -9.10 22.24
CA LEU A 140 -13.87 -7.80 22.88
C LEU A 140 -14.78 -7.95 24.10
N TYR A 141 -14.15 -8.25 25.23
CA TYR A 141 -14.84 -8.24 26.50
C TYR A 141 -15.14 -6.79 26.91
N LEU A 142 -16.42 -6.43 26.96
CA LEU A 142 -16.86 -5.14 27.51
C LEU A 142 -16.62 -5.07 29.04
N PHE A 143 -16.55 -6.23 29.69
CA PHE A 143 -16.23 -6.41 31.10
C PHE A 143 -15.24 -7.56 31.26
N GLU A 144 -14.24 -7.41 32.12
CA GLU A 144 -13.32 -8.53 32.42
C GLU A 144 -14.11 -9.78 32.84
N PRO A 145 -13.74 -10.98 32.35
CA PRO A 145 -14.37 -12.22 32.80
C PRO A 145 -14.27 -12.31 34.32
N GLY A 146 -15.41 -12.51 34.99
CA GLY A 146 -15.47 -12.54 36.44
C GLY A 146 -14.49 -13.55 37.04
N VAL A 147 -13.48 -13.04 37.75
CA VAL A 147 -12.52 -13.88 38.47
C VAL A 147 -13.28 -14.72 39.49
N LYS A 148 -13.24 -16.05 39.35
CA LYS A 148 -13.79 -16.95 40.36
C LYS A 148 -12.88 -16.89 41.59
N TYR A 149 -13.20 -16.03 42.54
CA TYR A 149 -12.61 -16.10 43.87
C TYR A 149 -13.03 -17.42 44.52
N GLU A 150 -12.06 -18.18 45.01
CA GLU A 150 -12.33 -19.36 45.83
C GLU A 150 -13.17 -18.92 47.04
N LYS A 151 -14.24 -19.66 47.33
CA LYS A 151 -15.05 -19.42 48.52
C LYS A 151 -14.22 -19.78 49.74
N THR A 152 -13.98 -18.79 50.60
CA THR A 152 -13.41 -18.97 51.95
C THR A 152 -14.29 -19.89 52.80
#